data_AF-A0A952UH83-F1
#
_entry.id   AF-A0A952UH83-F1
#
_cell.length_a   1.000
_cell.length_b   1.000
_cell.length_c   1.000
_cell.angle_alpha   90.00
_cell.angle_beta   90.00
_cell.angle_gamma   90.00
#
_symmetry.space_group_name_H-M   'P 1'
#
loop_
_entity.id
_entity.type
_entity.pdbx_description
1 polymer ?
#
loop_
_entity_poly.entity_id
_entity_poly.type
_entity_poly.pdbx_seq_one_letter_code
_entity_poly.pdbx_strand_id
1 'polypeptide(L)'
;MAQQPNGPETTAHERSAAAAIHLAGIFAPLWVPALCWIAFRKSSRFIASHAWQEVVDGILWKALLLVAMLGSLAWTLIRLAHHIQTNWKEFTWQELALKVGVSLALMATLFVWNLVQAVVQAKKAHAGQWPKRELKKIAKRAGA
;
A
#
# COMPACT_ATOMS: atom_id res chain seq x y z
N MET A 1 -30.74 2.76 -19.60
CA MET A 1 -29.41 3.18 -19.10
C MET A 1 -28.43 2.07 -19.42
N ALA A 2 -27.46 2.33 -20.30
CA ALA A 2 -26.49 1.32 -20.72
C ALA A 2 -25.56 1.00 -19.55
N GLN A 3 -25.48 -0.27 -19.14
CA GLN A 3 -24.52 -0.70 -18.13
C GLN A 3 -23.10 -0.43 -18.65
N GLN A 4 -22.35 0.42 -17.96
CA GLN A 4 -20.92 0.50 -18.23
C GLN A 4 -20.28 -0.84 -17.88
N PRO A 5 -19.33 -1.34 -18.69
CA PRO A 5 -18.71 -2.65 -18.47
C PRO A 5 -17.94 -2.77 -17.13
N ASN A 6 -17.87 -1.70 -16.34
CA ASN A 6 -16.98 -1.56 -15.19
C ASN A 6 -17.69 -1.20 -13.87
N GLY A 7 -19.02 -1.29 -13.76
CA GLY A 7 -19.78 -1.00 -12.52
C GLY A 7 -20.84 0.11 -12.68
N PRO A 8 -21.48 0.55 -11.57
CA PRO A 8 -22.42 1.67 -11.58
C PRO A 8 -21.79 2.97 -12.13
N GLU A 9 -22.63 3.85 -12.69
CA GLU A 9 -22.19 5.16 -13.19
C GLU A 9 -21.52 6.00 -12.10
N THR A 10 -20.49 6.76 -12.49
CA THR A 10 -19.69 7.61 -11.60
C THR A 10 -19.62 9.03 -12.13
N THR A 11 -19.66 10.01 -11.23
CA THR A 11 -19.51 11.43 -11.57
C THR A 11 -18.03 11.81 -11.75
N ALA A 12 -17.76 12.88 -12.49
CA ALA A 12 -16.39 13.39 -12.65
C ALA A 12 -15.75 13.76 -11.30
N HIS A 13 -16.52 14.34 -10.39
CA HIS A 13 -16.07 14.67 -9.04
C HIS A 13 -15.64 13.42 -8.25
N GLU A 14 -16.43 12.35 -8.27
CA GLU A 14 -16.09 11.11 -7.59
C GLU A 14 -14.82 10.46 -8.14
N ARG A 15 -14.62 10.52 -9.45
CA ARG A 15 -13.41 10.02 -10.12
C ARG A 15 -12.17 10.79 -9.69
N SER A 16 -12.23 12.12 -9.66
CA SER A 16 -11.12 12.96 -9.19
C SER A 16 -10.82 12.77 -7.70
N ALA A 17 -11.86 12.69 -6.86
CA ALA A 17 -11.70 12.44 -5.42
C ALA A 17 -11.09 11.07 -5.14
N ALA A 18 -11.57 10.01 -5.82
CA ALA A 18 -10.99 8.67 -5.71
C ALA A 18 -9.53 8.62 -6.17
N ALA A 19 -9.19 9.30 -7.26
CA ALA A 19 -7.80 9.41 -7.71
C ALA A 19 -6.90 10.14 -6.70
N ALA A 20 -7.41 11.24 -6.11
CA ALA A 20 -6.68 12.02 -5.11
C ALA A 20 -6.37 11.20 -3.86
N ILE A 21 -7.27 10.29 -3.45
CA ILE A 21 -7.05 9.41 -2.29
C ILE A 21 -5.80 8.54 -2.46
N HIS A 22 -5.60 7.94 -3.63
CA HIS A 22 -4.42 7.12 -3.90
C HIS A 22 -3.12 7.94 -3.86
N LEU A 23 -3.14 9.17 -4.40
CA LEU A 23 -1.96 10.04 -4.37
C LEU A 23 -1.67 10.59 -2.97
N ALA A 24 -2.70 11.02 -2.25
CA ALA A 24 -2.58 11.49 -0.87
C ALA A 24 -2.18 10.36 0.09
N GLY A 25 -2.56 9.12 -0.23
CA GLY A 25 -2.09 7.91 0.42
C GLY A 25 -0.57 7.76 0.40
N ILE A 26 0.15 8.33 -0.57
CA ILE A 26 1.63 8.29 -0.56
C ILE A 26 2.19 9.01 0.67
N PHE A 27 1.63 10.17 1.00
CA PHE A 27 2.09 11.00 2.12
C PHE A 27 1.49 10.55 3.46
N ALA A 28 0.28 10.00 3.44
CA ALA A 28 -0.44 9.57 4.62
C ALA A 28 -1.13 8.19 4.40
N PRO A 29 -0.36 7.09 4.30
CA PRO A 29 -0.77 5.80 3.73
C PRO A 29 -1.78 4.98 4.53
N LEU A 30 -2.35 5.52 5.60
CA LEU A 30 -3.46 4.90 6.34
C LEU A 30 -4.45 5.97 6.77
N TRP A 31 -3.96 7.11 7.25
CA TRP A 31 -4.79 8.18 7.77
C TRP A 31 -5.71 8.78 6.71
N VAL A 32 -5.16 9.22 5.58
CA VAL A 32 -5.99 9.84 4.53
C VAL A 32 -7.00 8.84 3.96
N PRO A 33 -6.61 7.62 3.53
CA PRO A 33 -7.57 6.64 3.06
C PRO A 33 -8.64 6.25 4.09
N ALA A 34 -8.28 6.06 5.36
CA ALA A 34 -9.24 5.72 6.40
C ALA A 34 -10.24 6.86 6.66
N LEU A 35 -9.76 8.10 6.76
CA LEU A 35 -10.61 9.27 6.94
C LEU A 35 -11.55 9.46 5.75
N CYS A 36 -11.04 9.32 4.51
CA CYS A 36 -11.88 9.38 3.31
C CYS A 36 -12.92 8.25 3.28
N TRP A 37 -12.56 7.02 3.71
CA TRP A 37 -13.53 5.95 3.81
C TRP A 37 -14.66 6.30 4.79
N ILE A 38 -14.33 6.81 5.99
CA ILE A 38 -15.32 7.22 6.98
C ILE A 38 -16.20 8.36 6.46
N ALA A 39 -15.60 9.36 5.81
CA ALA A 39 -16.32 10.52 5.29
C ALA A 39 -17.28 10.17 4.13
N PHE A 40 -16.86 9.28 3.23
CA PHE A 40 -17.61 9.01 1.99
C PHE A 40 -18.41 7.70 1.99
N ARG A 41 -18.30 6.83 3.00
CA ARG A 41 -19.01 5.52 3.05
C ARG A 41 -20.53 5.61 2.92
N LYS A 42 -21.15 6.74 3.26
CA LYS A 42 -22.61 6.95 3.15
C LYS A 42 -23.02 7.74 1.91
N SER A 43 -22.12 8.54 1.34
CA SER A 43 -22.44 9.49 0.25
C SER A 43 -21.96 9.00 -1.11
N SER A 44 -20.81 8.32 -1.20
CA SER A 44 -20.30 7.76 -2.45
C SER A 44 -19.66 6.40 -2.22
N ARG A 45 -20.32 5.36 -2.74
CA ARG A 45 -19.82 3.99 -2.70
C ARG A 45 -18.54 3.83 -3.53
N PHE A 46 -18.40 4.59 -4.62
CA PHE A 46 -17.21 4.56 -5.46
C PHE A 46 -15.98 5.07 -4.70
N ILE A 47 -16.04 6.30 -4.17
CA ILE A 47 -14.95 6.89 -3.38
C ILE A 47 -14.62 6.00 -2.19
N ALA A 48 -15.63 5.54 -1.44
CA ALA A 48 -15.42 4.68 -0.29
C ALA A 48 -14.73 3.35 -0.66
N SER A 49 -15.07 2.75 -1.81
CA SER A 49 -14.44 1.50 -2.24
C SER A 49 -12.96 1.67 -2.55
N HIS A 50 -12.57 2.77 -3.21
CA HIS A 50 -11.17 3.12 -3.48
C HIS A 50 -10.40 3.44 -2.20
N ALA A 51 -11.00 4.22 -1.30
CA ALA A 51 -10.45 4.51 0.01
C ALA A 51 -10.18 3.22 0.82
N TRP A 52 -11.14 2.30 0.81
CA TRP A 52 -10.99 1.01 1.50
C TRP A 52 -9.94 0.11 0.85
N GLN A 53 -9.87 0.08 -0.48
CA GLN A 53 -8.82 -0.65 -1.19
C GLN A 53 -7.44 -0.18 -0.73
N GLU A 54 -7.22 1.14 -0.70
CA GLU A 54 -5.95 1.74 -0.29
C GLU A 54 -5.62 1.44 1.18
N VAL A 55 -6.62 1.42 2.08
CA VAL A 55 -6.42 0.97 3.48
C VAL A 55 -5.93 -0.47 3.53
N VAL A 56 -6.61 -1.40 2.84
CA VAL A 56 -6.25 -2.81 2.90
C VAL A 56 -4.90 -3.08 2.27
N ASP A 57 -4.63 -2.50 1.10
CA ASP A 57 -3.35 -2.64 0.41
C ASP A 57 -2.22 -2.03 1.26
N GLY A 58 -2.48 -0.88 1.89
CA GLY A 58 -1.56 -0.23 2.82
C GLY A 58 -1.27 -1.02 4.10
N ILE A 59 -2.23 -1.79 4.63
CA ILE A 59 -2.02 -2.69 5.77
C ILE A 59 -1.19 -3.90 5.34
N LEU A 60 -1.51 -4.53 4.21
CA LEU A 60 -0.77 -5.69 3.71
C LEU A 60 0.70 -5.34 3.47
N TRP A 61 0.97 -4.17 2.88
CA TRP A 61 2.34 -3.73 2.62
C TRP A 61 3.12 -3.47 3.91
N LYS A 62 2.49 -2.84 4.91
CA LYS A 62 3.12 -2.61 6.22
C LYS A 62 3.36 -3.90 6.99
N ALA A 63 2.48 -4.89 6.87
CA ALA A 63 2.69 -6.21 7.46
C ALA A 63 3.90 -6.91 6.83
N LEU A 64 4.06 -6.86 5.51
CA LEU A 64 5.23 -7.41 4.82
C LEU A 64 6.53 -6.70 5.25
N LEU A 65 6.50 -5.36 5.30
CA LEU A 65 7.60 -4.54 5.80
C LEU A 65 7.99 -4.90 7.24
N LEU A 66 7.00 -5.10 8.12
CA LEU A 66 7.24 -5.49 9.50
C LEU A 66 7.98 -6.84 9.59
N VAL A 67 7.56 -7.83 8.81
CA VAL A 67 8.24 -9.14 8.75
C VAL A 67 9.69 -8.98 8.29
N ALA A 68 9.93 -8.19 7.24
CA ALA A 68 11.28 -7.91 6.75
C ALA A 68 12.15 -7.21 7.81
N MET A 69 11.59 -6.22 8.51
CA MET A 69 12.29 -5.50 9.58
C MET A 69 12.62 -6.40 10.77
N LEU A 70 11.69 -7.25 11.20
CA LEU A 70 11.92 -8.21 12.28
C LEU A 70 13.00 -9.22 11.92
N GLY A 71 12.99 -9.75 10.69
CA GLY A 71 14.05 -10.64 10.19
C GLY A 71 15.42 -9.95 10.17
N SER A 72 15.48 -8.71 9.67
CA SER A 72 16.71 -7.90 9.68
C SER A 72 17.20 -7.62 11.10
N LEU A 73 16.30 -7.33 12.04
CA LEU A 73 16.65 -7.11 13.45
C LEU A 73 17.17 -8.39 14.10
N ALA A 74 16.51 -9.53 13.91
CA ALA A 74 16.98 -10.82 14.42
C ALA A 74 18.39 -11.15 13.91
N TRP A 75 18.63 -10.99 12.60
CA TRP A 75 19.96 -11.15 12.02
C TRP A 75 21.00 -10.22 12.66
N THR A 76 20.63 -8.97 12.92
CA THR A 76 21.48 -7.98 13.59
C THR A 76 21.90 -8.46 14.98
N LEU A 77 20.94 -8.95 15.77
CA LEU A 77 21.19 -9.42 17.12
C LEU A 77 22.08 -10.66 17.13
N ILE A 78 21.87 -11.60 16.20
CA ILE A 78 22.71 -12.78 16.04
C ILE A 78 24.16 -12.39 15.71
N ARG A 79 24.37 -11.50 14.73
CA ARG A 79 25.73 -11.04 14.37
C ARG A 79 26.39 -10.26 15.50
N LEU A 80 25.64 -9.42 16.21
CA LEU A 80 26.15 -8.71 17.39
C LEU A 80 26.59 -9.68 18.48
N ALA A 81 25.77 -10.67 18.82
CA ALA A 81 26.11 -11.70 19.80
C ALA A 81 27.37 -12.48 19.39
N HIS A 82 27.50 -12.82 18.11
CA HIS A 82 28.70 -13.46 17.56
C HIS A 82 29.95 -12.58 17.68
N HIS A 83 29.85 -11.28 17.37
CA HIS A 83 30.97 -10.34 17.51
C HIS A 83 31.39 -10.16 18.97
N ILE A 84 30.43 -10.14 19.91
CA ILE A 84 30.73 -10.11 21.34
C ILE A 84 31.48 -11.39 21.75
N GLN A 85 31.02 -12.57 21.33
CA GLN A 85 31.66 -13.85 21.65
C GLN A 85 33.08 -14.00 21.04
N THR A 86 33.33 -13.36 19.90
CA THR A 86 34.62 -13.42 19.19
C THR A 86 35.56 -12.26 19.53
N ASN A 87 35.23 -11.44 20.53
CA ASN A 87 35.95 -10.22 20.89
C ASN A 87 36.19 -9.30 19.67
N TRP A 88 35.19 -9.17 18.81
CA TRP A 88 35.16 -8.29 17.64
C TRP A 88 36.22 -8.59 16.56
N LYS A 89 36.92 -9.73 16.63
CA LYS A 89 37.96 -10.09 15.65
C LYS A 89 37.41 -10.28 14.24
N GLU A 90 36.17 -10.76 14.12
CA GLU A 90 35.50 -11.02 12.84
C GLU A 90 34.70 -9.82 12.31
N PHE A 91 34.76 -8.67 13.01
CA PHE A 91 34.04 -7.47 12.59
C PHE A 91 34.73 -6.80 11.40
N THR A 92 33.94 -6.49 10.37
CA THR A 92 34.43 -5.76 9.19
C THR A 92 33.48 -4.62 8.84
N TRP A 93 34.03 -3.47 8.48
CA TRP A 93 33.23 -2.31 8.02
C TRP A 93 32.43 -2.62 6.76
N GLN A 94 32.92 -3.55 5.94
CA GLN A 94 32.25 -4.05 4.74
C GLN A 94 30.91 -4.70 5.09
N GLU A 95 30.82 -5.47 6.19
CA GLU A 95 29.57 -6.07 6.63
C GLU A 95 28.52 -5.01 6.97
N LEU A 96 28.92 -3.98 7.74
CA LEU A 96 28.04 -2.89 8.11
C LEU A 96 27.59 -2.09 6.89
N ALA A 97 28.53 -1.74 6.00
CA ALA A 97 28.25 -1.00 4.77
C ALA A 97 27.30 -1.79 3.85
N LEU A 98 27.55 -3.10 3.68
CA LEU A 98 26.69 -3.97 2.88
C LEU A 98 25.27 -3.99 3.45
N LYS A 99 25.13 -4.17 4.77
CA LYS A 99 23.82 -4.19 5.42
C LYS A 99 23.06 -2.88 5.26
N VAL A 100 23.72 -1.74 5.50
CA VAL A 100 23.12 -0.41 5.29
C VAL A 100 22.72 -0.24 3.82
N GLY A 101 23.60 -0.61 2.90
CA GLY A 101 23.33 -0.56 1.45
C GLY A 101 22.11 -1.40 1.06
N VAL A 102 22.01 -2.64 1.56
CA VAL A 102 20.85 -3.53 1.34
C VAL A 102 19.58 -2.93 1.93
N SER A 103 19.62 -2.39 3.15
CA SER A 103 18.47 -1.74 3.77
C SER A 103 17.99 -0.52 2.99
N LEU A 104 18.90 0.34 2.55
CA LEU A 104 18.56 1.51 1.72
C LEU A 104 18.01 1.11 0.35
N ALA A 105 18.61 0.12 -0.31
CA ALA A 105 18.14 -0.41 -1.59
C ALA A 105 16.73 -1.01 -1.47
N LEU A 106 16.47 -1.76 -0.40
CA LEU A 106 15.14 -2.30 -0.11
C LEU A 106 14.13 -1.17 0.12
N MET A 107 14.44 -0.19 0.97
CA MET A 107 13.56 0.96 1.22
C MET A 107 13.25 1.73 -0.06
N ALA A 108 14.26 2.03 -0.88
CA ALA A 108 14.10 2.74 -2.14
C ALA A 108 13.20 1.95 -3.11
N THR A 109 13.41 0.63 -3.23
CA THR A 109 12.61 -0.24 -4.09
C THR A 109 11.15 -0.27 -3.65
N LEU A 110 10.88 -0.43 -2.36
CA LEU A 110 9.52 -0.47 -1.83
C LEU A 110 8.82 0.90 -1.95
N PHE A 111 9.56 2.00 -1.80
CA PHE A 111 9.03 3.35 -2.03
C PHE A 111 8.65 3.58 -3.48
N VAL A 112 9.55 3.26 -4.43
CA VAL A 112 9.29 3.39 -5.87
C VAL A 112 8.11 2.51 -6.28
N TRP A 113 8.06 1.28 -5.81
CA TRP A 113 6.94 0.38 -6.08
C TRP A 113 5.61 0.95 -5.57
N ASN A 114 5.58 1.46 -4.34
CA ASN A 114 4.39 2.09 -3.76
C ASN A 114 3.93 3.30 -4.60
N LEU A 115 4.87 4.15 -5.03
CA LEU A 115 4.58 5.30 -5.90
C LEU A 115 3.97 4.86 -7.24
N VAL A 116 4.55 3.85 -7.89
CA VAL A 116 4.03 3.30 -9.16
C VAL A 116 2.62 2.77 -8.97
N GLN A 117 2.37 2.00 -7.91
CA GLN A 117 1.03 1.48 -7.62
C GLN A 117 0.03 2.59 -7.37
N ALA A 118 0.37 3.59 -6.56
CA ALA A 118 -0.50 4.75 -6.30
C ALA A 118 -0.87 5.50 -7.58
N VAL A 119 0.10 5.75 -8.48
CA VAL A 119 -0.16 6.41 -9.77
C VAL A 119 -1.05 5.56 -10.68
N VAL A 120 -0.78 4.25 -10.77
CA VAL A 120 -1.61 3.33 -11.57
C VAL A 120 -3.05 3.27 -11.04
N GLN A 121 -3.23 3.19 -9.72
CA GLN A 121 -4.54 3.16 -9.09
C GLN A 121 -5.28 4.49 -9.25
N ALA A 122 -4.58 5.62 -9.11
CA ALA A 122 -5.14 6.95 -9.37
C ALA A 122 -5.63 7.10 -10.82
N LYS A 123 -4.85 6.65 -11.81
CA LYS A 123 -5.26 6.64 -13.22
C LYS A 123 -6.52 5.80 -13.46
N LYS A 124 -6.59 4.62 -12.84
CA LYS A 124 -7.78 3.73 -12.94
C LYS A 124 -9.02 4.36 -12.30
N ALA A 125 -8.87 4.95 -11.12
CA ALA A 125 -9.94 5.65 -10.42
C ALA A 125 -10.45 6.86 -11.23
N HIS A 126 -9.54 7.64 -11.81
CA HIS A 126 -9.88 8.77 -12.67
C HIS A 126 -10.63 8.33 -13.94
N ALA A 127 -10.35 7.13 -14.45
CA ALA A 127 -11.09 6.51 -15.55
C ALA A 127 -12.43 5.87 -15.13
N GLY A 128 -12.82 5.95 -13.84
CA GLY A 128 -14.07 5.39 -13.32
C GLY A 128 -14.05 3.86 -13.13
N GLN A 129 -12.87 3.24 -13.10
CA GLN A 129 -12.74 1.80 -12.91
C GLN A 129 -12.93 1.42 -11.45
N TRP A 130 -13.93 0.58 -11.17
CA TRP A 130 -14.19 0.11 -9.81
C TRP A 130 -13.14 -0.90 -9.32
N PRO A 131 -12.88 -0.94 -7.99
CA PRO A 131 -12.11 -2.00 -7.36
C PRO A 131 -12.66 -3.39 -7.68
N LYS A 132 -11.79 -4.33 -8.10
CA LYS A 132 -12.19 -5.73 -8.43
C LYS A 132 -12.96 -6.41 -7.29
N ARG A 133 -12.57 -6.13 -6.04
CA ARG A 133 -13.25 -6.69 -4.85
C ARG A 133 -14.69 -6.19 -4.74
N GLU A 134 -14.96 -4.95 -5.09
CA GLU A 134 -16.30 -4.36 -5.04
C GLU A 134 -17.17 -4.86 -6.19
N LEU A 135 -16.61 -5.00 -7.40
CA LEU A 135 -17.28 -5.63 -8.53
C LEU A 135 -17.76 -7.05 -8.21
N LYS A 136 -16.91 -7.87 -7.58
CA LYS A 136 -17.30 -9.21 -7.13
C LYS A 136 -18.47 -9.19 -6.13
N LYS A 137 -18.50 -8.23 -5.21
CA LYS A 137 -19.61 -8.08 -4.24
C LYS A 137 -20.91 -7.64 -4.92
N ILE A 138 -20.83 -6.74 -5.90
CA ILE A 138 -21.99 -6.30 -6.69
C ILE A 138 -22.56 -7.48 -7.47
N ALA A 139 -21.71 -8.22 -8.19
CA ALA A 139 -22.13 -9.39 -8.95
C ALA A 139 -22.81 -10.45 -8.07
N LYS A 140 -22.24 -10.74 -6.89
CA LYS A 140 -22.81 -11.69 -5.93
C LYS A 140 -24.20 -11.26 -5.43
N ARG A 141 -24.45 -9.96 -5.27
CA ARG A 141 -25.75 -9.42 -4.82
C ARG A 141 -26.79 -9.33 -5.93
N ALA A 142 -26.37 -9.28 -7.18
CA ALA A 142 -27.27 -9.22 -8.33
C ALA A 142 -27.76 -10.61 -8.78
N GLY A 143 -27.01 -11.66 -8.46
CA GLY A 143 -27.38 -13.06 -8.73
C GLY A 143 -27.95 -13.81 -7.52
N ALA A 144 -28.22 -13.11 -6.42
CA ALA A 144 -28.89 -13.61 -5.22
C ALA A 144 -30.23 -12.89 -5.07
#